data_AF-A0A2G4F2Y2-F1
#
_entry.id   AF-A0A2G4F2Y2-F1
#
_cell.length_a   1.000
_cell.length_b   1.000
_cell.length_c   1.000
_cell.angle_alpha   90.00
_cell.angle_beta   90.00
_cell.angle_gamma   90.00
#
_symmetry.space_group_name_H-M   'P 1'
#
loop_
_entity.id
_entity.type
_entity.pdbx_description
1 polymer ?
#
loop_
_entity_poly.entity_id
_entity_poly.type
_entity_poly.pdbx_seq_one_letter_code
_entity_poly.pdbx_strand_id
1 'polypeptide(L)'
;MQKVTKRKKPSNLLENPLRENLDLLDQIRADAVNDIESLTENFQHMTLVAESVQQNYQALLAQNHLLKSTLLSIIDECECRQGNQCDRCQRILQILAGDNPEQKLDPVLKYKAILTQIRKLG
;
A
#
# COMPACT_ATOMS: atom_id res chain seq x y z
N MET A 1 20.30 -82.11 -16.14
CA MET A 1 19.82 -80.76 -16.55
C MET A 1 18.51 -80.53 -15.80
N GLN A 2 18.25 -79.46 -15.06
CA GLN A 2 18.31 -78.05 -15.42
C GLN A 2 18.75 -77.19 -14.22
N LYS A 3 19.64 -76.21 -14.45
CA LYS A 3 20.00 -75.19 -13.45
C LYS A 3 18.86 -74.18 -13.38
N VAL A 4 18.21 -74.09 -12.21
CA VAL A 4 17.21 -73.04 -11.94
C VAL A 4 17.97 -71.75 -11.64
N THR A 5 18.09 -70.89 -12.65
CA THR A 5 18.61 -69.53 -12.50
C THR A 5 17.61 -68.72 -11.68
N LYS A 6 17.96 -68.38 -10.44
CA LYS A 6 17.21 -67.40 -9.64
C LYS A 6 17.14 -66.09 -10.41
N ARG A 7 15.95 -65.73 -10.92
CA ARG A 7 15.66 -64.39 -11.45
C ARG A 7 15.92 -63.39 -10.31
N LYS A 8 16.95 -62.55 -10.45
CA LYS A 8 17.13 -61.36 -9.59
C LYS A 8 15.91 -60.47 -9.81
N LYS A 9 15.14 -60.19 -8.75
CA LYS A 9 14.08 -59.18 -8.75
C LYS A 9 14.69 -57.84 -9.18
N PRO A 10 14.13 -57.13 -10.17
CA PRO A 10 14.49 -55.74 -10.42
C PRO A 10 13.67 -54.88 -9.47
N SER A 11 14.02 -54.77 -8.19
CA SER A 11 13.12 -54.13 -7.22
C SER A 11 13.48 -52.72 -6.74
N ASN A 12 14.64 -52.15 -7.08
CA ASN A 12 15.05 -50.91 -6.38
C ASN A 12 15.30 -49.70 -7.29
N LEU A 13 15.19 -49.84 -8.61
CA LEU A 13 15.52 -48.75 -9.55
C LEU A 13 14.40 -47.71 -9.73
N LEU A 14 13.14 -48.09 -9.45
CA LEU A 14 11.96 -47.21 -9.58
C LEU A 14 11.48 -46.64 -8.25
N GLU A 15 11.73 -47.36 -7.15
CA GLU A 15 11.24 -46.99 -5.81
C GLU A 15 12.00 -45.78 -5.23
N ASN A 16 13.33 -45.72 -5.44
CA ASN A 16 14.15 -44.59 -4.98
C ASN A 16 13.76 -43.26 -5.68
N PRO A 17 13.66 -43.17 -7.02
CA PRO A 17 13.22 -41.95 -7.69
C PRO A 17 11.80 -41.51 -7.32
N LEU A 18 10.89 -42.46 -7.10
CA LEU A 18 9.52 -42.15 -6.63
C LEU A 18 9.53 -41.54 -5.24
N ARG A 19 10.35 -42.08 -4.34
CA ARG A 19 10.48 -41.57 -2.97
C ARG A 19 11.13 -40.19 -2.95
N GLU A 20 12.19 -39.98 -3.72
CA GLU A 20 12.84 -38.67 -3.87
C GLU A 20 11.86 -37.62 -4.42
N ASN A 21 11.01 -37.98 -5.38
CA ASN A 21 9.98 -37.08 -5.90
C ASN A 21 8.90 -36.75 -4.87
N LEU A 22 8.50 -37.72 -4.02
CA LEU A 22 7.53 -37.47 -2.95
C LEU A 22 8.13 -36.55 -1.87
N ASP A 23 9.37 -36.80 -1.47
CA ASP A 23 10.09 -35.96 -0.50
C ASP A 23 10.25 -34.52 -1.04
N LEU A 24 10.54 -34.37 -2.34
CA LEU A 24 10.61 -33.07 -3.01
C LEU A 24 9.24 -32.36 -3.03
N LEU A 25 8.15 -33.09 -3.30
CA LEU A 25 6.80 -32.52 -3.28
C LEU A 25 6.40 -32.05 -1.88
N ASP A 26 6.78 -32.80 -0.85
CA ASP A 26 6.53 -32.41 0.54
C ASP A 26 7.35 -31.18 0.93
N GLN A 27 8.59 -31.06 0.47
CA GLN A 27 9.40 -29.84 0.63
C GLN A 27 8.78 -28.64 -0.06
N ILE A 28 8.40 -28.78 -1.34
CA ILE A 28 7.74 -27.71 -2.11
C ILE A 28 6.44 -27.28 -1.41
N ARG A 29 5.66 -28.23 -0.88
CA ARG A 29 4.45 -27.92 -0.12
C ARG A 29 4.77 -27.13 1.15
N ALA A 30 5.76 -27.56 1.92
CA ALA A 30 6.14 -26.86 3.15
C ALA A 30 6.63 -25.44 2.86
N ASP A 31 7.46 -25.26 1.83
CA ASP A 31 7.96 -23.95 1.40
C ASP A 31 6.80 -23.06 0.94
N ALA A 32 5.88 -23.58 0.12
CA ALA A 32 4.72 -22.84 -0.34
C ALA A 32 3.79 -22.41 0.81
N VAL A 33 3.63 -23.25 1.84
CA VAL A 33 2.86 -22.87 3.04
C VAL A 33 3.55 -21.74 3.79
N ASN A 34 4.86 -21.84 4.02
CA ASN A 34 5.64 -20.77 4.67
C ASN A 34 5.57 -19.45 3.89
N ASP A 35 5.68 -19.51 2.56
CA ASP A 35 5.58 -18.33 1.70
C ASP A 35 4.19 -17.67 1.79
N ILE A 36 3.12 -18.46 1.85
CA ILE A 36 1.74 -17.97 2.02
C ILE A 36 1.55 -17.33 3.39
N GLU A 37 2.10 -17.92 4.44
CA GLU A 37 2.07 -17.36 5.80
C GLU A 37 2.82 -16.03 5.86
N SER A 38 4.05 -15.98 5.33
CA SER A 38 4.84 -14.75 5.24
C SER A 38 4.13 -13.67 4.42
N LEU A 39 3.49 -14.04 3.30
CA LEU A 39 2.71 -13.11 2.49
C LEU A 39 1.50 -12.57 3.27
N THR A 40 0.86 -13.38 4.09
CA THR A 40 -0.25 -12.96 4.95
C THR A 40 0.20 -11.94 6.00
N GLU A 41 1.33 -12.18 6.66
CA GLU A 41 1.93 -11.23 7.60
C GLU A 41 2.27 -9.90 6.91
N ASN A 42 2.84 -9.96 5.71
CA ASN A 42 3.15 -8.77 4.92
C ASN A 42 1.90 -7.96 4.57
N PHE A 43 0.78 -8.61 4.20
CA PHE A 43 -0.47 -7.91 3.95
C PHE A 43 -1.05 -7.25 5.20
N GLN A 44 -0.97 -7.92 6.35
CA GLN A 44 -1.39 -7.33 7.63
C GLN A 44 -0.54 -6.10 7.96
N HIS A 45 0.78 -6.19 7.81
CA HIS A 45 1.68 -5.06 8.03
C HIS A 45 1.40 -3.90 7.06
N MET A 46 1.20 -4.16 5.77
CA MET A 46 0.83 -3.13 4.79
C MET A 46 -0.48 -2.43 5.15
N THR A 47 -1.46 -3.16 5.68
CA THR A 47 -2.73 -2.60 6.13
C THR A 47 -2.52 -1.61 7.29
N LEU A 48 -1.74 -2.01 8.31
CA LEU A 48 -1.40 -1.14 9.44
C LEU A 48 -0.66 0.13 9.00
N VAL A 49 0.29 -0.01 8.07
CA VAL A 49 1.01 1.14 7.51
C VAL A 49 0.06 2.08 6.76
N ALA A 50 -0.84 1.54 5.94
CA ALA A 50 -1.82 2.33 5.19
C ALA A 50 -2.75 3.10 6.13
N GLU A 51 -3.24 2.46 7.20
CA GLU A 51 -4.06 3.10 8.23
C GLU A 51 -3.30 4.23 8.95
N SER A 52 -2.05 3.99 9.32
CA SER A 52 -1.19 5.01 9.95
C SER A 52 -0.96 6.22 9.04
N VAL A 53 -0.65 6.00 7.76
CA VAL A 53 -0.50 7.08 6.77
C VAL A 53 -1.81 7.86 6.61
N GLN A 54 -2.95 7.17 6.55
CA GLN A 54 -4.24 7.82 6.44
C GLN A 54 -4.54 8.70 7.66
N GLN A 55 -4.30 8.21 8.87
CA GLN A 55 -4.50 8.97 10.11
C GLN A 55 -3.59 10.20 10.16
N ASN A 56 -2.31 10.04 9.82
CA ASN A 56 -1.35 11.15 9.79
C ASN A 56 -1.74 12.21 8.76
N TYR A 57 -2.21 11.78 7.58
CA TYR A 57 -2.68 12.70 6.55
C TYR A 57 -3.92 13.49 7.01
N GLN A 58 -4.87 12.83 7.68
CA GLN A 58 -6.05 13.50 8.24
C GLN A 58 -5.67 14.50 9.34
N ALA A 59 -4.73 14.15 10.22
CA ALA A 59 -4.22 15.06 11.24
C ALA A 59 -3.53 16.29 10.61
N LEU A 60 -2.73 16.09 9.57
CA LEU A 60 -2.09 17.17 8.83
C LEU A 60 -3.10 18.09 8.14
N LEU A 61 -4.16 17.53 7.55
CA LEU A 61 -5.24 18.32 6.96
C LEU A 61 -5.96 19.16 8.02
N ALA A 62 -6.26 18.58 9.19
CA ALA A 62 -6.88 19.30 10.29
C ALA A 62 -6.01 20.47 10.79
N GLN A 63 -4.70 20.25 10.94
CA GLN A 63 -3.76 21.31 11.31
C GLN A 63 -3.66 22.41 10.25
N ASN A 64 -3.65 22.05 8.96
CA ASN A 64 -3.67 23.03 7.87
C ASN A 64 -4.96 23.85 7.88
N HIS A 65 -6.11 23.22 8.11
CA HIS A 65 -7.39 23.93 8.21
C HIS A 65 -7.39 24.89 9.40
N LEU A 66 -6.90 24.44 10.56
CA LEU A 66 -6.76 25.28 11.75
C LEU A 66 -5.85 26.48 11.45
N LEU A 67 -4.67 26.26 10.87
CA LEU A 67 -3.74 27.33 10.52
C LEU A 67 -4.37 28.34 9.55
N LYS A 68 -5.09 27.86 8.53
CA LYS A 68 -5.82 28.71 7.59
C LYS A 68 -6.85 29.57 8.32
N SER A 69 -7.67 28.96 9.19
CA SER A 69 -8.69 29.68 9.97
C SER A 69 -8.07 30.73 10.88
N THR A 70 -6.98 30.39 11.58
CA THR A 70 -6.26 31.32 12.45
C THR A 70 -5.69 32.49 11.66
N LEU A 71 -5.08 32.23 10.50
CA LEU A 71 -4.55 33.29 9.64
C LEU A 71 -5.65 34.21 9.12
N LEU A 72 -6.81 33.67 8.72
CA LEU A 72 -7.95 34.49 8.31
C LEU A 72 -8.45 35.37 9.47
N SER A 73 -8.59 34.81 10.67
CA SER A 73 -8.98 35.59 11.86
C SER A 73 -8.00 36.73 12.18
N ILE A 74 -6.70 36.48 12.07
CA ILE A 74 -5.67 37.51 12.29
C ILE A 74 -5.77 38.62 11.23
N ILE A 75 -6.14 38.28 9.99
CA ILE A 75 -6.34 39.27 8.93
C ILE A 75 -7.63 40.07 9.16
N ASP A 76 -8.69 39.45 9.64
CA ASP A 76 -9.94 40.16 9.98
C ASP A 76 -9.69 41.21 11.08
N GLU A 77 -8.76 40.93 12.00
CA GLU A 77 -8.29 41.85 13.05
C GLU A 77 -7.17 42.80 12.59
N CYS A 78 -6.73 42.72 11.32
CA CYS A 78 -5.72 43.61 10.74
C CYS A 78 -6.32 45.02 10.61
N GLU A 79 -6.10 45.89 11.61
CA GLU A 79 -6.45 47.31 11.51
C GLU A 79 -5.67 47.98 10.38
N CYS A 80 -6.28 48.02 9.20
CA CYS A 80 -5.68 48.63 8.02
C CYS A 80 -5.53 50.16 8.20
N ARG A 81 -4.34 50.62 8.56
CA ARG A 81 -3.93 52.00 8.24
C ARG A 81 -3.57 52.08 6.75
N GLN A 82 -4.05 53.11 6.06
CA GLN A 82 -3.76 53.32 4.63
C GLN A 82 -2.24 53.26 4.39
N GLY A 83 -1.79 52.35 3.51
CA GLY A 83 -0.39 52.07 3.21
C GLY A 83 -0.06 50.56 3.18
N ASN A 84 1.23 50.22 3.27
CA ASN A 84 1.79 48.86 3.08
C ASN A 84 1.15 47.73 3.91
N GLN A 85 0.51 48.02 5.05
CA GLN A 85 -0.12 47.00 5.89
C GLN A 85 -1.35 46.38 5.23
N CYS A 86 -2.18 47.19 4.57
CA CYS A 86 -3.43 46.70 3.97
C CYS A 86 -3.16 45.88 2.69
N ASP A 87 -2.22 46.32 1.86
CA ASP A 87 -1.78 45.58 0.66
C ASP A 87 -1.18 44.21 1.02
N ARG A 88 -0.49 44.12 2.17
CA ARG A 88 0.10 42.86 2.67
C ARG A 88 -0.97 41.91 3.19
N CYS A 89 -1.95 42.40 3.97
CA CYS A 89 -3.10 41.61 4.42
C CYS A 89 -3.92 41.11 3.21
N GLN A 90 -4.10 41.93 2.16
CA GLN A 90 -4.79 41.54 0.93
C GLN A 90 -4.05 40.47 0.10
N ARG A 91 -2.71 40.54 -0.01
CA ARG A 91 -1.91 39.47 -0.67
C ARG A 91 -1.99 38.15 0.07
N ILE A 92 -2.00 38.17 1.40
CA ILE A 92 -2.13 36.95 2.20
C ILE A 92 -3.53 36.32 1.98
N LEU A 93 -4.60 37.12 1.93
CA LEU A 93 -5.95 36.63 1.61
C LEU A 93 -6.00 35.96 0.23
N GLN A 94 -5.36 36.53 -0.78
CA GLN A 94 -5.30 35.94 -2.12
C GLN A 94 -4.56 34.59 -2.12
N ILE A 95 -3.44 34.49 -1.40
CA ILE A 95 -2.68 33.24 -1.27
C ILE A 95 -3.48 32.18 -0.48
N LEU A 96 -4.20 32.58 0.56
CA LEU A 96 -5.03 31.67 1.39
C LEU A 96 -6.32 31.23 0.68
N ALA A 97 -6.89 32.08 -0.17
CA ALA A 97 -8.01 31.72 -1.03
C ALA A 97 -7.61 30.64 -2.04
N GLY A 98 -6.37 30.71 -2.56
CA GLY A 98 -5.79 29.76 -3.49
C GLY A 98 -6.42 29.81 -4.88
N ASP A 99 -5.63 29.58 -5.92
CA ASP A 99 -6.09 29.51 -7.32
C ASP A 99 -6.93 28.27 -7.66
N ASN A 100 -7.50 27.56 -6.67
CA ASN A 100 -8.44 26.48 -6.93
C ASN A 100 -9.36 26.24 -5.72
N PRO A 101 -10.65 26.61 -5.81
CA PRO A 101 -11.63 26.11 -4.86
C PRO A 101 -11.77 24.61 -5.14
N GLU A 102 -11.41 23.79 -4.16
CA GLU A 102 -11.77 22.37 -4.12
C GLU A 102 -11.66 21.61 -5.46
N GLN A 103 -10.47 21.13 -5.82
CA GLN A 103 -10.46 19.76 -6.34
C GLN A 103 -10.80 18.85 -5.15
N LYS A 104 -12.10 18.74 -4.85
CA LYS A 104 -12.67 17.54 -4.21
C LYS A 104 -12.38 16.37 -5.16
N LEU A 105 -11.14 15.91 -5.15
CA LEU A 105 -10.77 14.66 -5.80
C LEU A 105 -11.47 13.57 -4.99
N ASP A 106 -12.60 13.12 -5.53
CA ASP A 106 -13.35 11.99 -4.99
C ASP A 106 -12.39 10.81 -4.78
N PRO A 107 -12.17 10.35 -3.53
CA PRO A 107 -11.31 9.22 -3.22
C PRO A 107 -11.72 7.97 -4.03
N VAL A 108 -13.00 7.83 -4.35
CA VAL A 108 -13.54 6.74 -5.17
C VAL A 108 -13.04 6.83 -6.62
N LEU A 109 -12.89 8.02 -7.18
CA LEU A 109 -12.33 8.22 -8.52
C LEU A 109 -10.84 7.87 -8.57
N LYS A 110 -10.05 8.25 -7.56
CA LYS A 110 -8.64 7.85 -7.45
C LYS A 110 -8.49 6.34 -7.28
N TYR A 111 -9.30 5.73 -6.42
CA TYR A 111 -9.29 4.29 -6.20
C TYR A 111 -9.68 3.52 -7.47
N LYS A 112 -10.72 3.97 -8.20
CA LYS A 112 -11.07 3.42 -9.52
C LYS A 112 -9.95 3.57 -10.54
N ALA A 113 -9.26 4.71 -10.57
CA ALA A 113 -8.16 4.93 -11.50
C ALA A 113 -7.00 3.96 -11.24
N ILE A 114 -6.64 3.75 -9.96
CA ILE A 114 -5.60 2.79 -9.55
C ILE A 114 -6.01 1.36 -9.91
N LEU A 115 -7.23 0.94 -9.59
CA LEU A 115 -7.73 -0.40 -9.97
C LEU A 115 -7.75 -0.62 -11.48
N THR A 116 -8.05 0.42 -12.25
CA THR A 116 -8.06 0.34 -13.71
C THR A 116 -6.65 0.20 -14.28
N GLN A 117 -5.65 0.82 -13.66
CA GLN A 117 -4.25 0.63 -14.05
C GLN A 117 -3.74 -0.77 -13.72
N ILE A 118 -4.08 -1.30 -12.54
CA ILE A 118 -3.70 -2.66 -12.12
C ILE A 118 -4.28 -3.71 -13.08
N ARG A 119 -5.55 -3.55 -13.50
CA ARG A 119 -6.20 -4.44 -14.49
C ARG A 119 -5.62 -4.39 -15.90
N LYS A 120 -4.83 -3.38 -16.24
CA LYS A 120 -4.15 -3.29 -17.55
C LYS A 120 -2.77 -3.95 -17.55
N LEU A 121 -2.27 -4.33 -16.36
CA LEU A 121 -0.96 -4.95 -16.17
C LEU A 121 -1.04 -6.48 -16.07
N GLY A 122 -2.25 -7.05 -16.06
CA GLY A 122 -2.52 -8.49 -16.20
C GLY A 122 -3.33 -8.76 -17.46
#